data_AF-F4RYQ5-F1
#
_entry.id   AF-F4RYQ5-F1
#
_cell.length_a   1.000
_cell.length_b   1.000
_cell.length_c   1.000
_cell.angle_alpha   90.00
_cell.angle_beta   90.00
_cell.angle_gamma   90.00
#
_symmetry.space_group_name_H-M   'P 1'
#
loop_
_entity.id
_entity.type
_entity.pdbx_description
1 polymer ?
#
loop_
_entity_poly.entity_id
_entity_poly.type
_entity_poly.pdbx_seq_one_letter_code
_entity_poly.pdbx_strand_id
1 'polypeptide(L)'
;MREIKETSGEAWIHTNHNCHQGRCAVTKTKSYRVERTEAKNKRPEVTHKSFNSYIVNAGAHYNADLHRAVTDAVWSPVTPGEWSESITQGLSVWYKRCPPKDEEMHTAEDNEAGPEPEPEDLLGVIPV
;
A
#
# COMPACT_ATOMS: atom_id res chain seq x y z
N MET A 1 -26.02 2.20 -20.37
CA MET A 1 -26.46 2.06 -18.97
C MET A 1 -26.09 0.65 -18.55
N ARG A 2 -25.13 0.46 -17.62
CA ARG A 2 -24.70 -0.87 -17.17
C ARG A 2 -25.47 -1.21 -15.91
N GLU A 3 -26.13 -2.37 -15.91
CA GLU A 3 -26.83 -2.90 -14.75
C GLU A 3 -25.83 -3.69 -13.90
N ILE A 4 -25.56 -3.23 -12.68
CA ILE A 4 -24.73 -3.93 -11.70
C ILE A 4 -25.68 -4.79 -10.87
N LYS A 5 -25.58 -6.12 -11.01
CA LYS A 5 -26.32 -7.07 -10.17
C LYS A 5 -25.44 -7.50 -9.02
N GLU A 6 -25.87 -7.19 -7.80
CA GLU A 6 -25.24 -7.67 -6.59
C GLU A 6 -25.67 -9.13 -6.36
N THR A 7 -24.76 -10.05 -6.60
CA THR A 7 -24.93 -11.45 -6.20
C THR A 7 -24.49 -11.61 -4.75
N SER A 8 -25.26 -12.34 -3.93
CA SER A 8 -24.88 -12.72 -2.56
C SER A 8 -23.65 -13.64 -2.59
N GLY A 9 -22.46 -13.04 -2.66
CA GLY A 9 -21.20 -13.74 -2.54
C GLY A 9 -20.93 -14.08 -1.08
N GLU A 10 -20.27 -15.21 -0.86
CA GLU A 10 -19.66 -15.51 0.45
C GLU A 10 -18.67 -14.39 0.79
N ALA A 11 -18.87 -13.76 1.94
CA ALA A 11 -18.00 -12.70 2.42
C ALA A 11 -16.96 -13.28 3.38
N TRP A 12 -15.70 -12.94 3.15
CA TRP A 12 -14.57 -13.46 3.90
C TRP A 12 -13.96 -12.35 4.76
N ILE A 13 -13.45 -12.71 5.94
CA ILE A 13 -12.69 -11.82 6.83
C ILE A 13 -11.28 -12.36 6.95
N HIS A 14 -10.29 -11.46 6.92
CA HIS A 14 -8.92 -11.90 7.18
C HIS A 14 -8.72 -12.09 8.68
N THR A 15 -8.43 -13.32 9.09
CA THR A 15 -8.02 -13.62 10.45
C THR A 15 -6.69 -14.34 10.48
N ASN A 16 -5.82 -13.94 11.40
CA ASN A 16 -4.61 -14.68 11.74
C ASN A 16 -4.75 -15.27 13.16
N HIS A 17 -4.21 -16.45 13.41
CA HIS A 17 -4.24 -17.03 14.75
C HIS A 17 -3.46 -16.15 15.74
N ASN A 18 -4.03 -15.89 16.92
CA ASN A 18 -3.36 -15.15 17.99
C ASN A 18 -2.32 -16.05 18.69
N CYS A 19 -1.16 -16.19 18.05
CA CYS A 19 -0.09 -17.09 18.49
C CYS A 19 0.51 -16.69 19.85
N HIS A 20 0.46 -15.40 20.18
CA HIS A 20 0.92 -14.88 21.46
C HIS A 20 0.03 -15.40 22.59
N GLN A 21 -1.29 -15.17 22.50
CA GLN A 21 -2.24 -15.63 23.52
C GLN A 21 -2.35 -17.16 23.55
N GLY A 22 -2.35 -17.81 22.38
CA GLY A 22 -2.35 -19.27 22.27
C GLY A 22 -1.04 -19.93 22.72
N ARG A 23 0.01 -19.16 23.04
CA ARG A 23 1.35 -19.65 23.40
C ARG A 23 1.83 -20.73 22.42
N CYS A 24 1.73 -20.43 21.13
CA CYS A 24 2.14 -21.34 20.06
C CYS A 24 3.65 -21.58 20.12
N ALA A 25 4.08 -22.81 19.83
CA ALA A 25 5.49 -23.15 19.84
C ALA A 25 6.16 -22.64 18.55
N VAL A 26 7.35 -22.05 18.68
CA VAL A 26 8.20 -21.69 17.53
C VAL A 26 9.36 -22.67 17.48
N THR A 27 9.39 -23.53 16.46
CA THR A 27 10.42 -24.55 16.27
C THR A 27 11.18 -24.28 14.98
N LYS A 28 12.50 -24.46 14.97
CA LYS A 28 13.32 -24.32 13.75
C LYS A 28 13.27 -25.62 12.95
N THR A 29 12.13 -25.91 12.32
CA THR A 29 11.85 -27.20 11.67
C THR A 29 11.84 -27.11 10.15
N LYS A 30 11.50 -25.95 9.58
CA LYS A 30 11.25 -25.81 8.15
C LYS A 30 12.54 -25.70 7.34
N SER A 31 12.82 -26.69 6.50
CA SER A 31 13.81 -26.57 5.43
C SER A 31 13.29 -25.61 4.37
N TYR A 32 14.19 -24.84 3.76
CA TYR A 32 13.86 -23.97 2.65
C TYR A 32 14.94 -24.08 1.58
N ARG A 33 14.58 -23.76 0.34
CA ARG A 33 15.54 -23.75 -0.75
C ARG A 33 16.02 -22.33 -1.03
N VAL A 34 17.31 -22.21 -1.32
CA VAL A 34 17.92 -21.04 -1.94
C VAL A 34 18.53 -21.54 -3.24
N GLU A 35 18.10 -20.98 -4.38
CA GLU A 35 18.67 -21.31 -5.69
C GLU A 35 18.71 -22.83 -5.96
N ARG A 36 17.57 -23.52 -5.73
CA ARG A 36 17.39 -24.98 -5.87
C ARG A 36 18.17 -25.85 -4.87
N THR A 37 19.00 -25.27 -4.01
CA THR A 37 19.75 -25.98 -2.96
C THR A 37 19.03 -25.90 -1.63
N GLU A 38 18.98 -26.99 -0.86
CA GLU A 38 18.46 -26.93 0.51
C GLU A 38 19.39 -26.10 1.41
N ALA A 39 18.81 -25.09 2.06
CA ALA A 39 19.54 -24.28 3.01
C ALA A 39 19.92 -25.12 4.24
N LYS A 40 21.18 -25.00 4.67
CA LYS A 40 21.68 -25.64 5.90
C LYS A 40 20.96 -25.14 7.15
N ASN A 41 20.52 -23.88 7.14
CA ASN A 41 19.80 -23.29 8.26
C ASN A 41 18.30 -23.59 8.15
N LYS A 42 17.69 -23.99 9.25
CA LYS A 42 16.22 -24.16 9.33
C LYS A 42 15.56 -22.84 9.70
N ARG A 43 14.43 -22.54 9.07
CA ARG A 43 13.61 -21.37 9.42
C ARG A 43 12.75 -21.67 10.65
N PRO A 44 12.50 -20.66 11.50
CA PRO A 44 11.48 -20.78 12.53
C PRO A 44 10.12 -21.01 11.88
N GLU A 45 9.35 -21.93 12.46
CA GLU A 45 8.01 -22.30 12.07
C GLU A 45 7.14 -22.28 13.32
N VAL A 46 5.91 -21.76 13.18
CA VAL A 46 4.95 -21.69 14.28
C VAL A 46 4.07 -22.92 14.22
N THR A 47 4.08 -23.72 15.29
CA THR A 47 3.12 -24.80 15.50
C THR A 47 1.92 -24.25 16.27
N HIS A 48 0.79 -24.09 15.57
CA HIS A 48 -0.43 -23.58 16.17
C HIS A 48 -1.05 -24.60 17.12
N LYS A 49 -1.41 -24.16 18.33
CA LYS A 49 -2.23 -24.96 19.25
C LYS A 49 -3.69 -24.81 18.87
N SER A 50 -4.52 -25.77 19.26
CA SER A 50 -5.98 -25.64 19.18
C SER A 50 -6.44 -24.63 20.24
N PHE A 51 -6.41 -23.35 19.89
CA PHE A 51 -6.84 -22.25 20.73
C PHE A 51 -7.66 -21.26 19.89
N ASN A 52 -8.89 -21.01 20.31
CA ASN A 52 -9.85 -20.21 19.54
C ASN A 52 -9.66 -18.71 19.84
N SER A 53 -8.50 -18.16 19.45
CA SER A 53 -8.24 -16.71 19.50
C SER A 53 -7.56 -16.29 18.21
N TYR A 54 -8.11 -15.25 17.59
CA TYR A 54 -7.72 -14.77 16.28
C TYR A 54 -7.63 -13.25 16.28
N ILE A 55 -6.72 -12.72 15.47
CA ILE A 55 -6.52 -11.30 15.22
C ILE A 55 -7.13 -11.01 13.85
N VAL A 56 -8.14 -10.15 13.82
CA VAL A 56 -8.77 -9.67 12.59
C VAL A 56 -7.89 -8.57 11.98
N ASN A 57 -7.62 -8.64 10.67
CA ASN A 57 -7.02 -7.50 9.97
C ASN A 57 -8.11 -6.49 9.61
N ALA A 58 -8.36 -5.53 10.49
CA ALA A 58 -9.36 -4.48 10.26
C ALA A 58 -9.04 -3.56 9.07
N GLY A 59 -7.79 -3.56 8.56
CA GLY A 59 -7.36 -2.82 7.39
C GLY A 59 -7.39 -3.65 6.09
N ALA A 60 -7.96 -4.85 6.10
CA ALA A 60 -8.12 -5.62 4.88
C ALA A 60 -9.09 -4.89 3.93
N HIS A 61 -8.64 -4.58 2.71
CA HIS A 61 -9.42 -3.79 1.76
C HIS A 61 -10.66 -4.51 1.19
N TYR A 62 -10.84 -5.79 1.51
CA TYR A 62 -12.03 -6.54 1.11
C TYR A 62 -13.11 -6.46 2.20
N ASN A 63 -14.30 -6.02 1.81
CA ASN A 63 -15.50 -5.95 2.65
C ASN A 63 -15.29 -5.24 4.01
N ALA A 64 -15.08 -3.92 3.97
CA ALA A 64 -14.90 -3.09 5.15
C ALA A 64 -16.12 -3.11 6.10
N ASP A 65 -17.33 -3.21 5.55
CA ASP A 65 -18.56 -3.23 6.35
C ASP A 65 -18.64 -4.49 7.22
N LEU A 66 -18.27 -5.65 6.68
CA LEU A 66 -18.20 -6.88 7.46
C LEU A 66 -17.12 -6.82 8.55
N HIS A 67 -15.96 -6.23 8.26
CA HIS A 67 -14.91 -6.04 9.27
C HIS A 67 -15.40 -5.15 10.41
N ARG A 68 -16.14 -4.07 10.12
CA ARG A 68 -16.77 -3.21 11.13
C ARG A 68 -17.80 -3.97 11.96
N ALA A 69 -18.70 -4.70 11.31
CA ALA A 69 -19.75 -5.46 11.99
C ALA A 69 -19.19 -6.53 12.94
N VAL A 70 -18.14 -7.27 12.53
CA VAL A 70 -17.56 -8.34 13.36
C VAL A 70 -16.69 -7.81 14.51
N THR A 71 -16.10 -6.64 14.35
CA THR A 71 -15.25 -6.04 15.39
C THR A 71 -16.01 -5.13 16.35
N ASP A 72 -17.29 -4.86 16.08
CA ASP A 72 -18.09 -3.80 16.73
C ASP A 72 -17.33 -2.45 16.77
N ALA A 73 -16.45 -2.24 15.79
CA ALA A 73 -15.63 -1.05 15.73
C ALA A 73 -16.48 0.10 15.23
N VAL A 74 -16.59 1.15 16.05
CA VAL A 74 -17.21 2.41 15.67
C VAL A 74 -16.17 3.26 14.94
N TRP A 75 -16.37 3.46 13.65
CA TRP A 75 -15.51 4.35 12.84
C TRP A 75 -16.27 5.66 12.62
N SER A 76 -15.77 6.75 13.20
CA SER A 76 -16.21 8.08 12.80
C SER A 76 -15.69 8.37 11.39
N PRO A 77 -16.51 8.97 10.50
CA PRO A 77 -16.00 9.49 9.24
C PRO A 77 -14.86 10.48 9.51
N VAL A 78 -13.72 10.30 8.85
CA VAL A 78 -12.61 11.24 8.92
C VAL A 78 -13.03 12.52 8.21
N THR A 79 -12.99 13.64 8.92
CA THR A 79 -13.36 14.95 8.37
C THR A 79 -12.30 15.47 7.40
N PRO A 80 -12.64 16.41 6.50
CA PRO A 80 -11.64 17.04 5.63
C PRO A 80 -10.49 17.72 6.40
N GLY A 81 -10.79 18.30 7.56
CA GLY A 81 -9.79 18.94 8.43
C GLY A 81 -8.80 17.91 8.99
N GLU A 82 -9.31 16.81 9.54
CA GLU A 82 -8.47 15.72 10.06
C GLU A 82 -7.62 15.08 8.96
N TRP A 83 -8.16 14.95 7.74
CA TRP A 83 -7.37 14.51 6.58
C TRP A 83 -6.22 15.46 6.27
N SER A 84 -6.49 16.76 6.18
CA SER A 84 -5.47 17.77 5.88
C SER A 84 -4.38 17.81 6.96
N GLU A 85 -4.78 17.76 8.23
CA GLU A 85 -3.86 17.74 9.36
C GLU A 85 -2.99 16.47 9.34
N SER A 86 -3.60 15.30 9.14
CA SER A 86 -2.89 14.02 9.09
C SER A 86 -1.85 13.96 7.97
N ILE A 87 -2.21 14.45 6.77
CA ILE A 87 -1.29 14.52 5.63
C ILE A 87 -0.12 15.46 5.95
N THR A 88 -0.42 16.66 6.46
CA THR A 88 0.60 17.67 6.81
C THR A 88 1.57 17.14 7.87
N GLN A 89 1.03 16.49 8.91
CA GLN A 89 1.83 15.88 9.97
C GLN A 89 2.70 14.74 9.44
N GLY A 90 2.12 13.85 8.63
CA GLY A 90 2.85 12.75 7.99
C GLY A 90 4.00 13.25 7.12
N LEU A 91 3.75 14.29 6.32
CA LEU A 91 4.74 14.91 5.45
C LEU A 91 5.88 15.56 6.27
N SER A 92 5.57 16.25 7.36
CA SER A 92 6.59 16.82 8.26
C SER A 92 7.51 15.75 8.86
N VAL A 93 6.95 14.61 9.30
CA VAL A 93 7.74 13.48 9.81
C VAL A 93 8.58 12.86 8.70
N TRP A 94 8.00 12.73 7.50
CA TRP A 94 8.70 12.21 6.34
C TRP A 94 9.91 13.07 5.97
N TYR A 95 9.75 14.38 5.83
CA TYR A 95 10.85 15.29 5.50
C TYR A 95 11.94 15.37 6.56
N LYS A 96 11.62 15.16 7.85
CA LYS A 96 12.64 15.04 8.89
C LYS A 96 13.54 13.81 8.70
N ARG A 97 13.01 12.71 8.12
CA ARG A 97 13.73 11.44 7.92
C ARG A 97 14.37 11.34 6.54
N CYS A 98 13.70 11.89 5.55
CA CYS A 98 14.12 11.94 4.15
C CYS A 98 13.95 13.39 3.70
N PRO A 99 14.89 14.28 4.05
CA PRO A 99 14.86 15.64 3.55
C PRO A 99 14.81 15.59 2.02
N PRO A 100 13.97 16.43 1.39
CA PRO A 100 13.98 16.54 -0.05
C PRO A 100 15.42 16.88 -0.44
N LYS A 101 15.98 16.10 -1.38
CA LYS A 101 17.25 16.46 -1.99
C LYS A 101 16.95 17.73 -2.77
N ASP A 102 17.57 18.83 -2.36
CA ASP A 102 17.46 20.17 -2.91
C ASP A 102 16.85 20.16 -4.33
N GLU A 103 15.57 20.53 -4.44
CA GLU A 103 15.08 21.04 -5.71
C GLU A 103 15.63 22.45 -5.78
N GLU A 104 16.60 22.65 -6.68
CA GLU A 104 16.82 23.96 -7.27
C GLU A 104 15.47 24.43 -7.80
N MET A 105 14.76 25.19 -6.97
CA MET A 105 13.60 25.96 -7.33
C MET A 105 14.10 27.01 -8.33
N HIS A 106 14.18 26.64 -9.61
CA HIS A 106 14.28 27.60 -10.68
C HIS A 106 13.01 28.43 -10.60
N THR A 107 13.13 29.60 -9.99
CA THR A 107 12.13 30.66 -10.07
C THR A 107 11.94 30.93 -11.55
N ALA A 108 10.77 30.57 -12.08
CA ALA A 108 10.33 31.03 -13.37
C ALA A 108 10.21 32.55 -13.29
N GLU A 109 11.26 33.26 -13.67
CA GLU A 109 11.19 34.66 -14.05
C GLU A 109 10.67 34.69 -15.50
N ASP A 110 9.48 35.27 -15.66
CA ASP A 110 8.80 35.49 -16.94
C ASP A 110 9.57 36.45 -17.87
N ASN A 111 9.32 36.25 -19.18
CA ASN A 111 9.55 37.14 -20.34
C ASN A 111 10.99 37.13 -20.92
N GLU A 112 11.21 36.73 -22.17
CA GLU A 112 10.71 37.39 -23.39
C GLU A 112 10.31 36.38 -24.48
N ALA A 113 9.20 36.65 -25.16
CA ALA A 113 8.77 35.93 -26.35
C ALA A 113 9.71 36.25 -27.53
N GLY A 114 10.55 35.28 -27.92
CA GLY A 114 11.27 35.31 -29.19
C GLY A 114 10.32 35.06 -30.37
N PRO A 115 10.52 35.69 -31.54
CA PRO A 115 9.58 35.62 -32.65
C PRO A 115 9.50 34.20 -33.23
N GLU A 116 8.28 33.75 -33.54
CA GLU A 116 8.05 32.47 -34.22
C GLU A 116 8.71 32.46 -35.62
N PRO A 117 9.42 31.40 -36.00
CA PRO A 117 9.95 31.26 -37.35
C PRO A 117 8.87 30.80 -38.36
N GLU A 118 8.88 31.45 -39.53
CA GLU A 118 7.95 31.27 -40.66
C GLU A 118 8.00 29.86 -41.31
N PRO A 119 6.92 29.41 -42.00
CA PRO A 119 6.64 28.01 -42.30
C PRO A 119 7.18 27.54 -43.67
N GLU A 120 8.45 27.80 -44.00
CA GLU A 120 8.97 27.57 -45.37
C GLU A 120 9.76 26.26 -45.56
N ASP A 121 10.20 25.59 -44.50
CA ASP A 121 11.21 24.51 -44.62
C ASP A 121 10.68 23.06 -44.57
N LEU A 122 9.38 22.82 -44.78
CA LEU A 122 8.81 21.45 -44.80
C LEU A 122 8.73 20.79 -46.19
N LEU A 123 9.66 21.08 -47.10
CA LEU A 123 9.79 20.32 -48.36
C LEU A 123 11.24 19.97 -48.66
N GLY A 124 11.67 18.77 -48.25
CA GLY A 124 13.04 18.33 -48.45
C GLY A 124 13.32 16.85 -48.17
N VAL A 125 12.75 15.97 -49.00
CA VAL A 125 13.32 14.68 -49.46
C VAL A 125 13.70 13.61 -48.41
N ILE A 126 12.87 12.55 -48.36
CA ILE A 126 13.23 11.24 -47.78
C ILE A 126 14.07 10.47 -48.83
N PRO A 127 15.32 10.05 -48.54
CA PRO A 127 16.01 9.10 -49.40
C PRO A 127 15.52 7.68 -49.10
N VAL A 128 15.29 6.93 -50.18
CA VAL A 128 14.97 5.49 -50.21
C VAL A 128 16.19 4.65 -49.83
#